data_AF-A0AAU7QSB9-F1
#
_entry.id   AF-A0AAU7QSB9-F1
#
_cell.length_a   1.000
_cell.length_b   1.000
_cell.length_c   1.000
_cell.angle_alpha   90.00
_cell.angle_beta   90.00
_cell.angle_gamma   90.00
#
_symmetry.space_group_name_H-M   'P 1'
#
loop_
_entity.id
_entity.type
_entity.pdbx_description
1 polymer ?
#
loop_
_entity_poly.entity_id
_entity_poly.type
_entity_poly.pdbx_seq_one_letter_code
_entity_poly.pdbx_strand_id
1 'polypeptide(L)'
;MNIKIRNIYLNLNKYPDLAQTIIITLCILKKKFYIEGLETLNIKETNRLVALKKELKKIGVIVEINFFSIRLIKYYKINLKKIIKINTYNDHRMVMSFIPICLLYKNIYIKNYNVVKKSYPFFWKDLKKCNFILKFYECKKKKTNKKTN
;
A
#
# COMPACT_ATOMS: atom_id res chain seq x y z
N MET A 1 -20.56 -5.59 -23.02
CA MET A 1 -19.17 -5.64 -23.51
C MET A 1 -18.35 -6.54 -22.60
N ASN A 2 -18.08 -7.78 -23.02
CA ASN A 2 -17.30 -8.75 -22.24
C ASN A 2 -15.80 -8.49 -22.44
N ILE A 3 -15.21 -7.67 -21.58
CA ILE A 3 -13.77 -7.42 -21.58
C ILE A 3 -13.08 -8.69 -21.05
N LYS A 4 -12.51 -9.50 -21.95
CA LYS A 4 -11.58 -10.58 -21.57
C LYS A 4 -10.45 -9.97 -20.73
N ILE A 5 -10.41 -10.29 -19.45
CA ILE A 5 -9.37 -9.82 -18.52
C ILE A 5 -8.07 -10.54 -18.91
N ARG A 6 -7.15 -9.85 -19.58
CA ARG A 6 -5.78 -10.33 -19.76
C ARG A 6 -5.11 -10.41 -18.38
N ASN A 7 -4.59 -11.59 -18.05
CA ASN A 7 -3.71 -11.75 -16.89
C ASN A 7 -2.44 -10.93 -17.14
N ILE A 8 -2.02 -10.15 -16.15
CA ILE A 8 -0.81 -9.35 -16.23
C ILE A 8 0.35 -10.17 -15.66
N TYR A 9 1.39 -10.33 -16.46
CA TYR A 9 2.64 -10.95 -16.04
C TYR A 9 3.76 -9.92 -16.21
N LEU A 10 4.53 -9.67 -15.16
CA LEU A 10 5.65 -8.72 -15.18
C LEU A 10 6.86 -9.28 -14.45
N ASN A 11 8.03 -9.12 -15.04
CA ASN A 11 9.30 -9.30 -14.36
C ASN A 11 9.89 -7.93 -14.06
N LEU A 12 10.15 -7.66 -12.78
CA LEU A 12 10.65 -6.36 -12.30
C LEU A 12 12.07 -6.45 -11.73
N ASN A 13 12.88 -7.44 -12.12
CA ASN A 13 14.26 -7.59 -11.65
C ASN A 13 15.12 -6.32 -11.83
N LYS A 14 14.92 -5.60 -12.94
CA LYS A 14 15.59 -4.32 -13.23
C LYS A 14 15.00 -3.13 -12.47
N TYR A 15 13.73 -3.21 -12.07
CA TYR A 15 13.00 -2.11 -11.44
C TYR A 15 12.15 -2.58 -10.24
N PRO A 16 12.75 -3.26 -9.24
CA PRO A 16 12.03 -3.90 -8.14
C PRO A 16 11.30 -2.88 -7.27
N ASP A 17 11.80 -1.66 -7.26
CA ASP A 17 11.30 -0.53 -6.51
C ASP A 17 9.93 -0.03 -7.00
N LEU A 18 9.56 -0.32 -8.25
CA LEU A 18 8.24 -0.01 -8.82
C LEU A 18 7.16 -1.02 -8.43
N ALA A 19 7.54 -2.19 -7.92
CA ALA A 19 6.62 -3.30 -7.69
C ALA A 19 5.45 -2.90 -6.79
N GLN A 20 5.70 -2.25 -5.65
CA GLN A 20 4.65 -1.84 -4.71
C GLN A 20 3.59 -0.96 -5.38
N THR A 21 4.01 0.06 -6.13
CA THR A 21 3.09 0.97 -6.81
C THR A 21 2.29 0.27 -7.90
N ILE A 22 2.95 -0.56 -8.73
CA ILE A 22 2.28 -1.34 -9.78
C ILE A 22 1.25 -2.28 -9.15
N ILE A 23 1.62 -3.05 -8.12
CA ILE A 23 0.73 -4.01 -7.45
C ILE A 23 -0.52 -3.32 -6.91
N ILE A 24 -0.37 -2.17 -6.23
CA ILE A 24 -1.53 -1.43 -5.70
C ILE A 24 -2.43 -0.93 -6.84
N THR A 25 -1.85 -0.40 -7.91
CA THR A 25 -2.62 0.01 -9.09
C THR A 25 -3.40 -1.15 -9.69
N LEU A 26 -2.78 -2.32 -9.87
CA LEU A 26 -3.46 -3.52 -10.39
C LEU A 26 -4.58 -4.00 -9.46
N CYS A 27 -4.37 -3.92 -8.14
CA CYS A 27 -5.39 -4.20 -7.14
C CYS A 27 -6.60 -3.25 -7.23
N ILE A 28 -6.36 -1.95 -7.36
CA ILE A 28 -7.42 -0.93 -7.52
C ILE A 28 -8.22 -1.20 -8.82
N LEU A 29 -7.52 -1.51 -9.91
CA LEU A 29 -8.13 -1.82 -11.21
C LEU A 29 -8.76 -3.23 -11.29
N LYS A 30 -8.69 -4.01 -10.21
CA LYS A 30 -9.19 -5.39 -10.11
C LYS A 30 -8.66 -6.31 -11.23
N LYS A 31 -7.37 -6.18 -11.58
CA LYS A 31 -6.72 -6.99 -12.62
C LYS A 31 -6.00 -8.18 -12.01
N LYS A 32 -6.14 -9.37 -12.61
CA LYS A 32 -5.37 -10.55 -12.21
C LYS A 32 -3.90 -10.37 -12.61
N PHE A 33 -2.98 -10.65 -11.68
CA PHE A 33 -1.56 -10.43 -11.90
C PHE A 33 -0.68 -11.52 -11.29
N TYR A 34 0.50 -11.67 -11.89
CA TYR A 34 1.68 -12.35 -11.35
C TYR A 34 2.89 -11.45 -11.61
N ILE A 35 3.68 -11.18 -10.58
CA ILE A 35 4.88 -10.35 -10.68
C ILE A 35 6.05 -11.09 -10.06
N GLU A 36 7.17 -11.16 -10.77
CA GLU A 36 8.42 -11.80 -10.37
C GLU A 36 9.63 -10.85 -10.47
N GLY A 37 10.84 -11.36 -10.21
CA GLY A 37 12.06 -10.56 -10.17
C GLY A 37 12.12 -9.66 -8.94
N LEU A 38 11.56 -10.12 -7.82
CA LEU A 38 11.41 -9.33 -6.59
C LEU A 38 12.44 -9.69 -5.52
N GLU A 39 13.53 -10.41 -5.86
CA GLU A 39 14.51 -10.92 -4.89
C GLU A 39 15.09 -9.81 -3.99
N THR A 40 15.40 -8.67 -4.61
CA THR A 40 16.00 -7.52 -3.93
C THR A 40 15.06 -6.83 -2.95
N LEU A 41 13.74 -7.10 -2.99
CA LEU A 41 12.78 -6.57 -2.01
C LEU A 41 12.80 -7.35 -0.69
N ASN A 42 13.36 -8.56 -0.67
CA ASN A 42 13.46 -9.40 0.51
C ASN A 42 14.67 -9.06 1.40
N ILE A 43 15.69 -8.38 0.85
CA ILE A 43 16.98 -8.10 1.50
C ILE A 43 17.01 -6.67 2.14
N LYS A 44 15.96 -5.86 1.97
CA LYS A 44 15.88 -4.47 2.51
C LYS A 44 15.39 -4.43 3.97
N GLU A 45 15.41 -3.24 4.60
CA GLU A 45 15.07 -2.92 6.01
C GLU A 45 13.77 -3.54 6.59
N THR A 46 12.89 -4.12 5.75
CA THR A 46 11.68 -4.86 6.11
C THR A 46 11.31 -5.77 4.94
N ASN A 47 10.74 -6.95 5.18
CA ASN A 47 10.17 -7.77 4.11
C ASN A 47 8.95 -7.06 3.49
N ARG A 48 9.20 -6.26 2.46
CA ARG A 48 8.20 -5.40 1.80
C ARG A 48 7.06 -6.21 1.21
N LEU A 49 7.31 -7.45 0.76
CA LEU A 49 6.27 -8.34 0.24
C LEU A 49 5.32 -8.81 1.34
N VAL A 50 5.85 -9.14 2.52
CA VAL A 50 5.04 -9.51 3.70
C VAL A 50 4.21 -8.31 4.17
N ALA A 51 4.81 -7.13 4.27
CA ALA A 51 4.11 -5.90 4.60
C ALA A 51 2.98 -5.63 3.59
N LEU A 52 3.29 -5.69 2.29
CA LEU A 52 2.32 -5.48 1.21
C LEU A 52 1.18 -6.50 1.28
N LYS A 53 1.47 -7.81 1.42
CA LYS A 53 0.45 -8.86 1.59
C LYS A 53 -0.47 -8.60 2.76
N LYS A 54 0.07 -8.18 3.91
CA LYS A 54 -0.70 -7.88 5.11
C LYS A 54 -1.63 -6.69 4.92
N GLU A 55 -1.16 -5.62 4.27
CA GLU A 55 -1.97 -4.43 4.02
C GLU A 55 -3.01 -4.66 2.90
N LEU A 56 -2.66 -5.41 1.84
CA LEU A 56 -3.57 -5.85 0.78
C LEU A 56 -4.75 -6.67 1.32
N LYS A 57 -4.50 -7.56 2.29
CA LYS A 57 -5.56 -8.35 2.94
C LYS A 57 -6.62 -7.46 3.60
N LYS A 58 -6.23 -6.32 4.18
CA LYS A 58 -7.18 -5.38 4.84
C LYS A 58 -8.12 -4.72 3.84
N ILE A 59 -7.69 -4.58 2.58
CA ILE A 59 -8.48 -4.02 1.48
C ILE A 59 -9.06 -5.13 0.59
N GLY A 60 -9.27 -6.33 1.15
CA GLY A 60 -9.96 -7.41 0.47
C GLY A 60 -9.17 -8.08 -0.65
N VAL A 61 -7.85 -7.92 -0.71
CA VAL A 61 -7.02 -8.57 -1.73
C VAL A 61 -6.22 -9.69 -1.06
N ILE A 62 -6.43 -10.93 -1.51
CA ILE A 62 -5.61 -12.07 -1.11
C ILE A 62 -4.57 -12.34 -2.19
N VAL A 63 -3.32 -12.31 -1.75
CA VAL A 63 -2.14 -12.59 -2.57
C VAL A 63 -1.33 -13.70 -1.93
N GLU A 64 -0.66 -14.45 -2.79
CA GLU A 64 0.40 -15.37 -2.43
C GLU A 64 1.73 -14.68 -2.72
N ILE A 65 2.71 -14.88 -1.84
CA ILE A 65 4.06 -14.34 -2.00
C ILE A 65 5.04 -15.48 -1.79
N ASN A 66 6.06 -15.51 -2.63
CA ASN A 66 7.24 -16.35 -2.46
C ASN A 66 8.47 -15.43 -2.35
N PHE A 67 9.68 -15.99 -2.29
CA PHE A 67 10.90 -15.21 -2.10
C PHE A 67 11.13 -14.12 -3.18
N PHE A 68 10.66 -14.38 -4.41
CA PHE A 68 10.95 -13.56 -5.59
C PHE A 68 9.70 -13.13 -6.37
N SER A 69 8.50 -13.44 -5.88
CA SER A 69 7.26 -13.18 -6.62
C SER A 69 6.05 -12.93 -5.73
N ILE A 70 5.02 -12.34 -6.35
CA ILE A 70 3.70 -12.11 -5.78
C ILE A 70 2.63 -12.40 -6.83
N ARG A 71 1.60 -13.13 -6.41
CA ARG A 71 0.48 -13.55 -7.27
C ARG A 71 -0.85 -13.19 -6.64
N LEU A 72 -1.76 -12.64 -7.43
CA LEU A 72 -3.15 -12.50 -6.99
C LEU A 72 -3.82 -13.88 -6.88
N ILE A 73 -4.41 -14.16 -5.72
CA ILE A 73 -5.26 -15.33 -5.51
C ILE A 73 -6.74 -14.96 -5.69
N LYS A 74 -7.22 -13.94 -4.97
CA LYS A 74 -8.65 -13.61 -4.96
C LYS A 74 -8.91 -12.18 -4.50
N TYR A 75 -9.98 -11.59 -5.02
CA TYR A 75 -10.60 -10.37 -4.49
C TYR A 75 -11.83 -10.70 -3.65
N TYR A 76 -11.97 -9.98 -2.54
CA TYR A 76 -13.15 -9.93 -1.69
C TYR A 76 -13.71 -8.51 -1.67
N LYS A 77 -15.00 -8.40 -1.35
CA LYS A 77 -15.63 -7.09 -1.14
C LYS A 77 -14.98 -6.40 0.05
N ILE A 78 -14.50 -5.19 -0.16
CA ILE A 78 -13.96 -4.35 0.92
C ILE A 78 -15.09 -4.01 1.89
N ASN A 79 -14.88 -4.30 3.18
CA ASN A 79 -15.82 -3.87 4.21
C ASN A 79 -15.57 -2.40 4.58
N LEU A 80 -16.15 -1.50 3.77
CA LEU A 80 -16.04 -0.06 3.98
C LEU A 80 -16.84 0.43 5.19
N LYS A 81 -17.62 -0.40 5.89
CA LYS A 81 -18.27 0.02 7.15
C LYS A 81 -17.26 0.20 8.29
N LYS A 82 -16.06 -0.38 8.18
CA LYS A 82 -14.99 -0.26 9.16
C LYS A 82 -13.91 0.70 8.67
N ILE A 83 -13.30 1.43 9.61
CA ILE A 83 -12.10 2.21 9.34
C ILE A 83 -10.94 1.24 9.08
N ILE A 84 -10.32 1.33 7.91
CA ILE A 84 -9.15 0.54 7.54
C ILE A 84 -7.91 1.40 7.72
N LYS A 85 -6.95 0.93 8.52
CA LYS A 85 -5.68 1.62 8.74
C LYS A 85 -4.53 0.85 8.09
N ILE A 86 -3.89 1.48 7.12
CA ILE A 86 -2.70 0.99 6.44
C ILE A 86 -1.46 1.36 7.26
N ASN A 87 -0.66 0.37 7.63
CA ASN A 87 0.63 0.61 8.27
C ASN A 87 1.71 0.80 7.21
N THR A 88 2.65 1.72 7.45
CA THR A 88 3.71 2.05 6.50
C THR A 88 5.02 1.34 6.77
N TYR A 89 5.20 0.78 7.96
CA TYR A 89 6.46 0.09 8.35
C TYR A 89 7.69 0.99 8.18
N ASN A 90 7.52 2.30 8.39
CA ASN A 90 8.53 3.33 8.14
C ASN A 90 9.08 3.37 6.70
N ASP A 91 8.34 2.81 5.74
CA ASP A 91 8.65 2.80 4.32
C ASP A 91 7.88 3.92 3.59
N HIS A 92 8.63 4.87 3.02
CA HIS A 92 8.08 5.98 2.24
C HIS A 92 7.33 5.49 1.00
N ARG A 93 7.71 4.35 0.43
CA ARG A 93 7.06 3.80 -0.77
C ARG A 93 5.73 3.14 -0.47
N MET A 94 5.56 2.58 0.73
CA MET A 94 4.25 2.14 1.21
C MET A 94 3.29 3.32 1.30
N VAL A 95 3.74 4.49 1.77
CA VAL A 95 2.90 5.71 1.77
C VAL A 95 2.48 6.04 0.33
N MET A 96 3.46 6.28 -0.55
CA MET A 96 3.19 6.75 -1.91
C MET A 96 2.32 5.77 -2.70
N SER A 97 2.56 4.46 -2.57
CA SER A 97 1.82 3.43 -3.30
C SER A 97 0.37 3.31 -2.84
N PHE A 98 0.06 3.57 -1.56
CA PHE A 98 -1.31 3.47 -1.03
C PHE A 98 -2.10 4.78 -1.10
N ILE A 99 -1.49 5.91 -1.46
CA ILE A 99 -2.24 7.17 -1.58
C ILE A 99 -3.42 7.11 -2.56
N PRO A 100 -3.26 6.52 -3.77
CA PRO A 100 -4.39 6.40 -4.70
C PRO A 100 -5.62 5.70 -4.09
N ILE A 101 -5.42 4.68 -3.25
CA ILE A 101 -6.55 3.98 -2.63
C ILE A 101 -7.24 4.83 -1.55
N CYS A 102 -6.50 5.66 -0.82
CA CYS A 102 -7.07 6.60 0.15
C CYS A 102 -7.89 7.70 -0.52
N LEU A 103 -7.49 8.13 -1.73
CA LEU A 103 -8.24 9.09 -2.52
C LEU A 103 -9.58 8.51 -3.00
N LEU A 104 -9.61 7.22 -3.35
CA LEU A 104 -10.82 6.53 -3.79
C LEU A 104 -11.77 6.15 -2.65
N TYR A 105 -11.24 5.85 -1.46
CA TYR A 105 -12.03 5.35 -0.33
C TYR A 105 -11.80 6.18 0.94
N LYS A 106 -12.83 6.96 1.32
CA LYS A 106 -12.82 7.84 2.51
C LYS A 106 -12.56 7.13 3.85
N ASN A 107 -12.72 5.81 3.89
CA ASN A 107 -12.60 5.02 5.12
C ASN A 107 -11.23 4.32 5.26
N ILE A 108 -10.29 4.58 4.33
CA ILE A 108 -8.94 4.04 4.35
C ILE A 108 -7.95 5.15 4.73
N TYR A 109 -7.13 4.87 5.74
CA TYR A 109 -6.20 5.84 6.33
C TYR A 109 -4.79 5.26 6.33
N ILE A 110 -3.79 6.08 5.98
CA ILE A 110 -2.37 5.70 6.07
C ILE A 110 -1.81 6.22 7.40
N LYS A 111 -1.22 5.32 8.20
CA LYS A 111 -0.52 5.69 9.43
C LYS A 111 0.88 6.20 9.14
N ASN A 112 1.40 7.05 10.02
CA ASN A 112 2.78 7.56 9.95
C ASN A 112 3.15 8.10 8.55
N TYR A 113 2.21 8.81 7.92
CA TYR A 113 2.33 9.31 6.55
C TYR A 113 3.53 10.25 6.36
N ASN A 114 4.00 10.89 7.43
CA ASN A 114 5.16 11.79 7.43
C ASN A 114 6.47 11.12 6.98
N VAL A 115 6.55 9.78 7.01
CA VAL A 115 7.75 9.07 6.56
C VAL A 115 8.07 9.28 5.08
N VAL A 116 7.10 9.71 4.27
CA VAL A 116 7.34 10.07 2.85
C VAL A 116 8.37 11.18 2.69
N LYS A 117 8.51 12.07 3.69
CA LYS A 117 9.47 13.17 3.65
C LYS A 117 10.93 12.72 3.54
N LYS A 118 11.23 11.46 3.91
CA LYS A 118 12.58 10.89 3.76
C LYS A 118 13.06 10.88 2.31
N SER A 119 12.17 10.65 1.35
CA SER A 119 12.51 10.56 -0.08
C SER A 119 11.90 11.67 -0.92
N TYR A 120 10.77 12.23 -0.49
CA TYR A 120 10.05 13.26 -1.21
C TYR A 120 9.47 14.30 -0.24
N PRO A 121 10.29 15.27 0.21
CA PRO A 121 9.89 16.28 1.21
C PRO A 121 8.65 17.09 0.82
N PHE A 122 8.47 17.38 -0.48
CA PHE A 122 7.39 18.20 -1.01
C PHE A 122 6.15 17.41 -1.46
N PHE A 123 6.12 16.09 -1.27
CA PHE A 123 5.06 15.20 -1.76
C PHE A 123 3.62 15.73 -1.54
N TRP A 124 3.31 16.17 -0.31
CA TRP A 124 1.98 16.68 0.03
C TRP A 124 1.67 18.04 -0.61
N LYS A 125 2.68 18.89 -0.76
CA LYS A 125 2.54 20.19 -1.42
C LYS A 125 2.23 19.98 -2.90
N ASP A 126 2.94 19.05 -3.54
CA ASP A 126 2.76 18.77 -4.97
C ASP A 126 1.44 18.06 -5.24
N LEU A 127 1.00 17.12 -4.39
CA LEU A 127 -0.34 16.57 -4.48
C LEU A 127 -1.44 17.63 -4.36
N LYS A 128 -1.27 18.62 -3.47
CA LYS A 128 -2.22 19.74 -3.33
C LYS A 128 -2.25 20.62 -4.59
N LYS A 129 -1.09 20.87 -5.23
CA LYS A 129 -1.02 21.59 -6.51
C LYS A 129 -1.76 20.86 -7.64
N CYS A 130 -1.82 19.53 -7.60
CA CYS A 130 -2.59 18.71 -8.53
C CYS A 130 -4.08 18.60 -8.13
N ASN A 131 -4.58 19.47 -7.24
CA ASN A 131 -5.97 19.52 -6.78
C ASN A 131 -6.45 18.24 -6.06
N PHE A 132 -5.55 17.39 -5.56
CA PHE A 132 -5.95 16.27 -4.71
C PHE A 132 -6.32 16.74 -3.30
N ILE A 133 -7.50 16.30 -2.82
CA ILE A 133 -8.01 16.63 -1.49
C ILE A 133 -7.69 15.49 -0.51
N LEU A 134 -6.83 15.77 0.45
CA LEU A 134 -6.44 14.83 1.51
C LEU A 134 -6.80 15.41 2.88
N LYS A 135 -7.28 14.54 3.78
CA LYS A 135 -7.52 14.89 5.19
C LYS A 135 -6.46 14.24 6.06
N PHE A 136 -5.81 15.05 6.89
CA PHE A 136 -4.79 14.60 7.83
C PHE A 136 -5.38 14.51 9.23
N TYR A 137 -4.97 13.49 9.98
CA TYR A 137 -5.47 13.21 11.32
C TYR A 137 -4.30 12.92 12.24
N GLU A 138 -4.33 13.53 13.43
CA GLU A 138 -3.40 13.21 14.50
C GLU A 138 -3.98 12.13 15.42
N CYS A 139 -3.18 11.12 15.73
CA CYS A 139 -3.58 10.13 16.73
C CYS A 139 -3.25 10.72 18.11
N LYS A 140 -4.26 11.18 18.85
CA LYS A 140 -4.08 11.59 20.25
C LYS A 140 -3.43 10.44 21.01
N LYS A 141 -2.21 10.65 21.53
CA LYS A 141 -1.55 9.68 22.42
C LYS A 141 -2.42 9.56 23.67
N LYS A 142 -2.86 8.35 24.01
CA LYS A 142 -3.44 8.09 25.34
C LYS A 142 -2.36 8.45 26.36
N LYS A 143 -2.58 9.49 27.18
CA LYS A 143 -1.77 9.70 28.39
C LYS A 143 -1.95 8.45 29.25
N THR A 144 -0.92 7.62 29.33
CA THR A 144 -0.84 6.57 30.34
C THR A 144 -0.61 7.29 31.67
N ASN A 145 -1.68 7.46 32.46
CA ASN A 145 -1.54 7.81 33.87
C ASN A 145 -0.83 6.63 34.54
N LYS A 146 0.50 6.71 34.65
CA LYS A 146 1.24 5.97 35.66
C LYS A 146 0.78 6.54 37.00
N LYS A 147 -0.18 5.87 37.65
CA LYS A 147 -0.33 5.97 39.10
C LYS A 147 0.90 5.29 39.69
N THR A 148 1.80 6.09 40.24
CA THR A 148 2.78 5.65 41.23
C THR A 148 1.99 5.21 42.46
N ASN A 149 2.12 3.94 42.82
CA ASN A 149 1.85 3.48 44.17
C ASN A 149 2.96 3.99 45.09
#